data_AF-A0A0W8CL92-F1
#
_entry.id   AF-A0A0W8CL92-F1
#
_cell.length_a   1.000
_cell.length_b   1.000
_cell.length_c   1.000
_cell.angle_alpha   90.00
_cell.angle_beta   90.00
_cell.angle_gamma   90.00
#
_symmetry.space_group_name_H-M   'P 1'
#
loop_
_entity.id
_entity.type
_entity.pdbx_description
1 polymer ?
#
loop_
_entity_poly.entity_id
_entity_poly.type
_entity_poly.pdbx_seq_one_letter_code
_entity_poly.pdbx_strand_id
1 'polypeptide(L)'
;MVRAGTEESFDHYHAVLKELCWKRPGFMDYFEENWLACKALWCMFKRGDIPHLDNNTNNRLEASWGAAKQILNRHMAMDECIDILFLQQSAEDGYWTKVSRVGCRYNQHYDEEMCVLAKLATHHACSLVESEYKLSGQLTDDISKDEATPSLYI
;
A
#
# COMPACT_ATOMS: atom_id res chain seq x y z
N MET A 1 10.07 -5.76 -19.64
CA MET A 1 10.24 -6.34 -18.29
C MET A 1 9.75 -5.42 -17.16
N VAL A 2 10.33 -4.25 -16.91
CA VAL A 2 9.91 -3.34 -15.80
C VAL A 2 8.43 -2.94 -15.89
N ARG A 3 7.97 -2.57 -17.10
CA ARG A 3 6.58 -2.18 -17.39
C ARG A 3 5.69 -3.35 -17.83
N ALA A 4 6.10 -4.59 -17.56
CA ALA A 4 5.26 -5.73 -17.88
C ALA A 4 3.97 -5.64 -17.05
N GLY A 5 2.82 -5.63 -17.74
CA GLY A 5 1.50 -5.55 -17.10
C GLY A 5 1.00 -6.90 -16.55
N THR A 6 1.62 -8.01 -16.98
CA THR A 6 1.28 -9.37 -16.53
C THR A 6 2.56 -10.18 -16.27
N GLU A 7 2.43 -11.27 -15.49
CA GLU A 7 3.54 -12.20 -15.22
C GLU A 7 3.99 -12.90 -16.52
N GLU A 8 3.06 -13.28 -17.39
CA GLU A 8 3.37 -13.90 -18.69
C GLU A 8 4.21 -12.99 -19.60
N SER A 9 3.85 -11.70 -19.66
CA SER A 9 4.63 -10.71 -20.42
C SER A 9 6.03 -10.53 -19.83
N PHE A 10 6.15 -10.56 -18.50
CA PHE A 10 7.44 -10.50 -17.82
C PHE A 10 8.32 -11.70 -18.17
N ASP A 11 7.78 -12.92 -18.10
CA ASP A 11 8.51 -14.16 -18.37
C ASP A 11 8.98 -14.22 -19.81
N HIS A 12 8.16 -13.75 -20.76
CA HIS A 12 8.56 -13.61 -22.15
C HIS A 12 9.79 -12.70 -22.30
N TYR A 13 9.78 -11.50 -21.70
CA TYR A 13 10.92 -10.60 -21.74
C TYR A 13 12.15 -11.15 -21.02
N HIS A 14 11.97 -11.92 -19.95
CA HIS A 14 13.06 -12.55 -19.21
C HIS A 14 13.73 -13.64 -20.06
N ALA A 15 12.95 -14.45 -20.80
CA ALA A 15 13.48 -15.43 -21.74
C ALA A 15 14.28 -14.75 -22.88
N VAL A 16 13.74 -13.67 -23.46
CA VAL A 16 14.45 -12.88 -24.48
C VAL A 16 15.73 -12.27 -23.92
N LEU A 17 15.73 -11.80 -22.67
CA LEU A 17 16.92 -11.26 -22.02
C LEU A 17 18.01 -12.32 -21.84
N LYS A 18 17.64 -13.55 -21.44
CA LYS A 18 18.56 -14.69 -21.37
C LYS A 18 19.20 -14.99 -22.73
N GLU A 19 18.39 -15.02 -23.77
CA GLU A 19 18.88 -15.26 -25.13
C GLU A 19 19.78 -14.12 -25.64
N LEU A 20 19.53 -12.87 -25.27
CA LEU A 20 20.40 -11.74 -25.63
C LEU A 20 21.72 -11.74 -24.86
N CYS A 21 21.68 -12.13 -23.58
CA CYS A 21 22.81 -12.09 -22.66
C CYS A 21 23.60 -13.40 -22.60
N TRP A 22 23.36 -14.35 -23.51
CA TRP A 22 24.03 -15.66 -23.55
C TRP A 22 25.56 -15.61 -23.53
N LYS A 23 26.16 -14.56 -24.12
CA LYS A 23 27.63 -14.35 -24.11
C LYS A 23 28.15 -13.74 -22.81
N ARG A 24 27.29 -13.39 -21.86
CA ARG A 24 27.62 -12.72 -20.60
C ARG A 24 26.89 -13.41 -19.44
N PRO A 25 27.26 -14.66 -19.11
CA PRO A 25 26.60 -15.43 -18.05
C PRO A 25 26.61 -14.70 -16.70
N GLY A 26 27.74 -14.08 -16.32
CA GLY A 26 27.83 -13.35 -15.05
C GLY A 26 26.89 -12.15 -14.91
N PHE A 27 26.41 -11.57 -16.02
CA PHE A 27 25.34 -10.58 -15.95
C PHE A 27 24.00 -11.23 -15.60
N MET A 28 23.68 -12.37 -16.22
CA MET A 28 22.45 -13.10 -15.94
C MET A 28 22.46 -13.67 -14.52
N ASP A 29 23.58 -14.24 -14.06
CA ASP A 29 23.72 -14.75 -12.69
C ASP A 29 23.44 -13.63 -11.67
N TYR A 30 24.09 -12.47 -11.84
CA TYR A 30 23.83 -11.31 -10.99
C TYR A 30 22.37 -10.84 -11.07
N PHE A 31 21.82 -10.77 -12.29
CA PHE A 31 20.46 -10.32 -12.52
C PHE A 31 19.44 -11.24 -11.83
N GLU A 32 19.62 -12.56 -11.90
CA GLU A 32 18.74 -13.53 -11.26
C GLU A 32 18.86 -13.51 -9.74
N GLU A 33 20.09 -13.49 -9.21
CA GLU A 33 20.34 -13.51 -7.77
C GLU A 33 19.88 -12.24 -7.07
N ASN A 34 20.04 -11.08 -7.71
CA ASN A 34 19.82 -9.79 -7.06
C ASN A 34 18.54 -9.10 -7.54
N TRP A 35 18.34 -9.03 -8.85
CA TRP A 35 17.26 -8.23 -9.43
C TRP A 35 15.95 -9.01 -9.52
N LEU A 36 16.01 -10.26 -9.98
CA LEU A 36 14.84 -11.14 -10.10
C LEU A 36 14.33 -11.55 -8.71
N ALA A 37 15.22 -11.81 -7.75
CA ALA A 37 14.86 -12.08 -6.36
C ALA A 37 14.00 -10.99 -5.73
N CYS A 38 14.21 -9.72 -6.11
CA CYS A 38 13.43 -8.58 -5.63
C CYS A 38 12.43 -8.03 -6.65
N LYS A 39 11.97 -8.84 -7.64
CA LYS A 39 11.06 -8.40 -8.72
C LYS A 39 9.79 -7.69 -8.24
N ALA A 40 9.30 -8.01 -7.04
CA ALA A 40 8.16 -7.33 -6.43
C ALA A 40 8.37 -5.82 -6.20
N LEU A 41 9.62 -5.34 -6.05
CA LEU A 41 9.93 -3.94 -5.77
C LEU A 41 9.89 -3.04 -7.02
N TRP A 42 10.03 -3.61 -8.21
CA TRP A 42 10.22 -2.84 -9.44
C TRP A 42 9.35 -3.30 -10.61
N CYS A 43 8.75 -4.49 -10.58
CA CYS A 43 7.80 -4.93 -11.60
C CYS A 43 6.44 -4.27 -11.45
N MET A 44 5.95 -3.66 -12.54
CA MET A 44 4.66 -2.99 -12.57
C MET A 44 3.50 -3.93 -12.19
N PHE A 45 3.43 -5.14 -12.75
CA PHE A 45 2.33 -6.09 -12.44
C PHE A 45 2.28 -6.56 -10.98
N LYS A 46 3.41 -6.54 -10.24
CA LYS A 46 3.42 -6.81 -8.78
C LYS A 46 3.11 -5.57 -7.94
N ARG A 47 3.18 -4.38 -8.54
CA ARG A 47 2.93 -3.07 -7.89
C ARG A 47 1.61 -2.42 -8.31
N GLY A 48 0.87 -3.01 -9.26
CA GLY A 48 -0.27 -2.38 -9.95
C GLY A 48 -1.40 -1.88 -9.04
N ASP A 49 -1.56 -2.47 -7.85
CA ASP A 49 -2.64 -2.13 -6.91
C ASP A 49 -2.40 -0.87 -6.08
N ILE A 50 -1.21 -0.26 -6.18
CA ILE A 50 -0.91 0.99 -5.49
C ILE A 50 -1.04 2.12 -6.52
N PRO A 51 -1.87 3.15 -6.29
CA PRO A 51 -2.01 4.28 -7.22
C PRO A 51 -0.71 5.10 -7.23
N HIS A 52 0.19 4.77 -8.15
CA HIS A 52 1.51 5.41 -8.22
C HIS A 52 1.52 6.75 -8.96
N LEU A 53 0.42 7.20 -9.60
CA LEU A 53 0.41 8.41 -10.44
C LEU A 53 1.62 8.49 -11.40
N ASP A 54 2.03 7.35 -11.96
CA ASP A 54 3.24 7.20 -12.79
C ASP A 54 4.58 7.64 -12.12
N ASN A 55 4.58 7.82 -10.80
CA ASN A 55 5.78 7.94 -9.96
C ASN A 55 6.42 6.57 -9.71
N ASN A 56 6.60 5.80 -10.80
CA ASN A 56 7.12 4.44 -10.78
C ASN A 56 8.65 4.36 -10.92
N THR A 57 9.26 5.45 -11.38
CA THR A 57 10.69 5.55 -11.55
C THR A 57 11.33 6.15 -10.32
N ASN A 58 12.55 5.72 -10.09
CA ASN A 58 13.46 6.09 -9.01
C ASN A 58 13.61 7.60 -8.76
N ASN A 59 13.03 8.47 -9.59
CA ASN A 59 12.95 9.94 -9.50
C ASN A 59 12.73 10.46 -8.08
N ARG A 60 11.86 9.86 -7.27
CA ARG A 60 11.67 10.29 -5.87
C ARG A 60 12.94 10.09 -5.05
N LEU A 61 13.54 8.91 -5.14
CA LEU A 61 14.79 8.58 -4.45
C LEU A 61 15.94 9.39 -5.04
N GLU A 62 16.04 9.48 -6.36
CA GLU A 62 17.07 10.25 -7.06
C GLU A 62 17.01 11.75 -6.75
N ALA A 63 15.82 12.33 -6.64
CA ALA A 63 15.64 13.72 -6.23
C ALA A 63 16.06 13.92 -4.77
N SER A 64 15.66 13.01 -3.86
CA SER A 64 16.05 13.05 -2.45
C SER A 64 17.56 12.93 -2.26
N TRP A 65 18.18 11.95 -2.93
CA TRP A 65 19.63 11.77 -2.95
C TRP A 65 20.35 12.92 -3.66
N GLY A 66 19.73 13.55 -4.65
CA GLY A 66 20.21 14.77 -5.29
C GLY A 66 20.30 15.93 -4.30
N ALA A 67 19.25 16.14 -3.50
CA ALA A 67 19.24 17.15 -2.43
C ALA A 67 20.27 16.81 -1.33
N ALA A 68 20.36 15.55 -0.89
CA ALA A 68 21.34 15.13 0.10
C ALA A 68 22.78 15.41 -0.36
N LYS A 69 23.10 15.14 -1.63
CA LYS A 69 24.41 15.44 -2.23
C LYS A 69 24.72 16.94 -2.32
N GLN A 70 23.71 17.81 -2.41
CA GLN A 70 23.92 19.26 -2.38
C GLN A 70 24.27 19.76 -0.98
N ILE A 71 23.79 19.06 0.06
CA ILE A 71 24.07 19.38 1.47
C ILE A 71 25.43 18.81 1.87
N LEU A 72 25.75 17.58 1.46
CA LEU A 72 27.00 16.91 1.77
C LEU A 72 28.21 17.63 1.16
N ASN A 73 29.19 17.96 1.99
CA ASN A 73 30.46 18.54 1.58
C ASN A 73 31.62 17.67 2.09
N ARG A 74 32.69 17.57 1.30
CA ARG A 74 33.92 16.83 1.65
C ARG A 74 34.62 17.31 2.93
N HIS A 75 34.27 18.50 3.42
CA HIS A 75 34.84 19.09 4.65
C HIS A 75 33.90 18.96 5.86
N MET A 76 32.72 18.36 5.70
CA MET A 76 31.84 18.08 6.83
C MET A 76 32.41 17.00 7.72
N ALA A 77 32.10 17.09 9.01
CA ALA A 77 32.46 16.06 9.94
C ALA A 77 31.61 14.80 9.69
N MET A 78 32.15 13.63 10.07
CA MET A 78 31.51 12.34 9.79
C MET A 78 30.16 12.19 10.50
N ASP A 79 30.03 12.74 11.71
CA ASP A 79 28.78 12.79 12.48
C ASP A 79 27.70 13.58 11.74
N GLU A 80 28.02 14.76 11.20
CA GLU A 80 27.07 15.54 10.40
C GLU A 80 26.61 14.79 9.13
N CYS A 81 27.51 14.02 8.51
CA CYS A 81 27.17 13.18 7.36
C CYS A 81 26.23 12.03 7.75
N ILE A 82 26.44 11.43 8.93
CA ILE A 82 25.60 10.38 9.49
C ILE A 82 24.19 10.91 9.78
N ASP A 83 24.08 12.14 10.31
CA ASP A 83 22.79 12.77 10.57
C ASP A 83 21.96 12.94 9.27
N ILE A 84 22.60 13.32 8.16
CA ILE A 84 21.94 13.42 6.85
C ILE A 84 21.42 12.05 6.39
N LEU A 85 22.18 10.98 6.62
CA LEU A 85 21.73 9.62 6.30
C LEU A 85 20.52 9.20 7.15
N PHE A 86 20.50 9.53 8.44
CA PHE A 86 19.35 9.26 9.31
C PHE A 86 18.11 10.04 8.89
N LEU A 87 18.26 11.31 8.48
CA LEU A 87 17.16 12.11 7.95
C LEU A 87 16.59 11.50 6.67
N GLN A 88 17.46 11.03 5.78
CA GLN A 88 17.05 10.34 4.54
C GLN A 88 16.27 9.05 4.85
N GLN A 89 16.77 8.21 5.75
CA GLN A 89 16.07 6.99 6.18
C GLN A 89 14.71 7.32 6.82
N SER A 90 14.65 8.32 7.69
CA SER A 90 13.41 8.73 8.36
C SER A 90 12.36 9.23 7.37
N ALA A 91 12.78 9.95 6.32
CA ALA A 91 11.90 10.38 5.24
C ALA A 91 11.35 9.21 4.43
N GLU A 92 12.16 8.17 4.19
CA GLU A 92 11.76 6.95 3.51
C GLU A 92 10.79 6.11 4.35
N ASP A 93 11.05 5.96 5.64
CA ASP A 93 10.18 5.26 6.59
C ASP A 93 8.83 5.97 6.73
N GLY A 94 8.83 7.31 6.77
CA GLY A 94 7.61 8.11 6.77
C GLY A 94 6.81 7.96 5.48
N TYR A 95 7.47 7.81 4.34
CA TYR A 95 6.79 7.51 3.08
C TYR A 95 6.19 6.10 3.08
N TRP A 96 6.94 5.08 3.50
CA TRP A 96 6.42 3.72 3.63
C TRP A 96 5.24 3.66 4.57
N THR A 97 5.31 4.34 5.71
CA THR A 97 4.19 4.48 6.63
C THR A 97 2.96 5.06 5.93
N LYS A 98 3.10 6.14 5.13
CA LYS A 98 1.97 6.74 4.39
C LYS A 98 1.42 5.83 3.30
N VAL A 99 2.28 5.14 2.56
CA VAL A 99 1.88 4.22 1.47
C VAL A 99 1.25 2.95 2.02
N SER A 100 1.78 2.41 3.11
CA SER A 100 1.25 1.21 3.78
C SER A 100 -0.01 1.52 4.61
N ARG A 101 -0.25 2.79 4.98
CA ARG A 101 -1.46 3.24 5.69
C ARG A 101 -2.68 3.37 4.76
N VAL A 102 -2.86 2.43 3.85
CA VAL A 102 -4.14 2.25 3.15
C VAL A 102 -5.17 1.76 4.19
N GLY A 103 -6.27 2.50 4.34
CA GLY A 103 -7.55 1.93 4.75
C GLY A 103 -8.05 2.12 6.19
N CYS A 104 -7.22 2.37 7.22
CA CYS A 104 -7.78 2.50 8.58
C CYS A 104 -8.43 3.89 8.82
N ARG A 105 -9.71 4.04 8.43
CA ARG A 105 -10.58 5.10 8.94
C ARG A 105 -11.18 4.62 10.25
N TYR A 106 -10.82 5.28 11.35
CA TYR A 106 -11.38 5.03 12.67
C TYR A 106 -12.32 6.19 13.02
N ASN A 107 -13.59 5.90 13.23
CA ASN A 107 -14.57 6.85 13.75
C ASN A 107 -14.93 6.40 15.17
N GLN A 108 -14.73 7.26 16.16
CA GLN A 108 -15.00 6.96 17.57
C GLN A 108 -16.49 6.69 17.85
N HIS A 109 -17.38 7.11 16.95
CA HIS A 109 -18.82 6.89 17.04
C HIS A 109 -19.28 5.60 16.36
N TYR A 110 -18.38 4.86 15.70
CA TYR A 110 -18.70 3.60 15.04
C TYR A 110 -18.48 2.45 16.00
N ASP A 111 -19.45 1.53 16.03
CA ASP A 111 -19.29 0.24 16.68
C ASP A 111 -18.31 -0.64 15.89
N GLU A 112 -18.07 -1.85 16.41
CA GLU A 112 -17.09 -2.77 15.85
C GLU A 112 -17.42 -3.15 14.38
N GLU A 113 -18.70 -3.35 14.08
CA GLU A 113 -19.23 -3.68 12.74
C GLU A 113 -19.04 -2.51 11.76
N MET A 114 -19.41 -1.28 12.14
CA MET A 114 -19.18 -0.09 11.30
C MET A 114 -17.70 0.24 11.13
N CYS A 115 -16.88 -0.06 12.14
CA CYS A 115 -15.43 0.09 12.04
C CYS A 115 -14.82 -0.87 11.00
N VAL A 116 -15.40 -2.06 10.79
CA VAL A 116 -14.97 -2.96 9.71
C VAL A 116 -15.35 -2.37 8.34
N LEU A 117 -16.56 -1.85 8.20
CA LEU A 117 -17.01 -1.17 6.98
C LEU A 117 -16.14 0.05 6.64
N ALA A 118 -15.78 0.86 7.63
CA ALA A 118 -14.90 2.03 7.47
C ALA A 118 -13.48 1.69 7.00
N LYS A 119 -13.02 0.45 7.21
CA LYS A 119 -11.73 -0.04 6.69
C LYS A 119 -11.76 -0.32 5.19
N LEU A 120 -12.94 -0.61 4.64
CA LEU A 120 -13.13 -1.01 3.24
C LEU A 120 -13.77 0.10 2.38
N ALA A 121 -14.63 0.92 2.97
CA ALA A 121 -15.48 1.85 2.25
C ALA A 121 -15.04 3.32 2.38
N THR A 122 -15.54 4.17 1.49
CA THR A 122 -15.33 5.63 1.57
C THR A 122 -16.19 6.25 2.67
N HIS A 123 -15.81 7.42 3.18
CA HIS A 123 -16.60 8.13 4.21
C HIS A 123 -18.06 8.36 3.78
N HIS A 124 -18.29 8.68 2.50
CA HIS A 124 -19.63 8.86 1.96
C HIS A 124 -20.46 7.57 1.98
N ALA A 125 -19.83 6.44 1.64
CA ALA A 125 -20.48 5.14 1.73
C ALA A 125 -20.78 4.78 3.20
N CYS A 126 -19.85 5.03 4.12
CA CYS A 126 -20.09 4.83 5.56
C CYS A 126 -21.25 5.69 6.08
N SER A 127 -21.34 6.97 5.69
CA SER A 127 -22.44 7.85 6.15
C SER A 127 -23.81 7.41 5.64
N LEU A 128 -23.88 6.80 4.45
CA LEU A 128 -25.11 6.24 3.90
C LEU A 128 -25.54 4.97 4.67
N VAL A 129 -24.60 4.08 4.97
CA VAL A 129 -24.94 2.85 5.71
C VAL A 129 -25.22 3.16 7.17
N GLU A 130 -24.55 4.15 7.76
CA GLU A 130 -24.77 4.58 9.14
C GLU A 130 -26.22 5.04 9.41
N SER A 131 -26.85 5.76 8.47
CA SER A 131 -28.24 6.18 8.63
C SER A 131 -29.20 4.99 8.67
N GLU A 132 -29.02 4.04 7.77
CA GLU A 132 -29.84 2.81 7.70
C GLU A 132 -29.58 1.87 8.88
N TYR A 133 -28.33 1.76 9.31
CA TYR A 133 -27.91 0.91 10.42
C TYR A 133 -28.48 1.38 11.76
N LYS A 134 -28.53 2.70 12.00
CA LYS A 134 -29.17 3.26 13.19
C LYS A 134 -30.68 3.04 13.21
N LEU A 135 -31.33 3.09 12.04
CA LEU A 135 -32.76 2.81 11.90
C LEU A 135 -33.09 1.33 12.19
N SER A 136 -32.26 0.39 11.72
CA SER A 136 -32.50 -1.04 11.97
C SER A 136 -32.32 -1.44 13.44
N GLY A 137 -31.33 -0.85 14.13
CA GLY A 137 -31.13 -1.09 15.57
C GLY A 137 -32.28 -0.58 16.45
N GLN A 138 -32.94 0.51 16.04
CA GLN A 138 -34.14 1.01 16.73
C GLN A 138 -35.35 0.11 16.53
N LEU A 139 -35.54 -0.43 15.32
CA LEU A 139 -36.63 -1.36 15.00
C LEU A 139 -36.56 -2.67 15.80
N THR A 140 -35.36 -3.14 16.17
CA THR A 140 -35.19 -4.35 16.97
C THR A 140 -35.53 -4.16 18.46
N ASP A 141 -35.33 -2.96 19.00
CA ASP A 141 -35.67 -2.63 20.39
C ASP A 141 -37.17 -2.40 20.59
N ASP A 142 -37.88 -1.95 19.55
CA ASP A 142 -39.31 -1.67 19.60
C ASP A 142 -40.19 -2.94 19.48
N ILE A 143 -39.70 -4.00 18.83
CA ILE A 143 -40.44 -5.27 18.67
C ILE A 143 -40.46 -6.10 19.97
N SER A 144 -39.56 -5.83 20.92
CA SER A 144 -39.43 -6.65 22.15
C SER A 144 -40.39 -6.24 23.29
N LYS A 145 -41.16 -5.14 23.16
CA LYS A 145 -41.89 -4.58 24.31
C LYS A 145 -43.40 -4.69 24.32
N ASP A 146 -44.07 -5.15 23.26
CA ASP A 146 -45.52 -5.24 23.29
C ASP A 146 -46.08 -6.57 22.75
N GLU A 147 -47.07 -7.05 23.52
CA GLU A 147 -48.06 -8.09 23.24
C GLU A 147 -47.74 -9.55 23.63
N ALA A 148 -47.81 -9.74 24.95
CA ALA A 148 -48.78 -10.60 25.63
C ALA A 148 -49.61 -11.57 24.76
N THR A 149 -49.47 -12.85 25.11
CA THR A 149 -50.40 -13.98 24.91
C THR A 149 -51.84 -13.65 24.51
N PRO A 150 -52.37 -14.32 23.46
CA PRO A 150 -53.78 -14.67 23.40
C PRO A 150 -53.99 -16.18 23.69
N SER A 151 -54.77 -16.39 24.75
CA SER A 151 -55.42 -17.61 25.20
C SER A 151 -56.01 -18.45 24.06
N LEU A 152 -55.58 -19.72 23.97
CA LEU A 152 -56.31 -20.80 23.29
C LEU A 152 -57.43 -21.29 24.23
N TYR A 153 -58.67 -20.88 23.97
CA TYR A 153 -59.85 -21.58 24.46
C TYR A 153 -60.83 -21.83 23.31
N ILE A 154 -60.90 -23.13 22.97
CA ILE A 154 -61.89 -23.92 22.21
C ILE A 154 -62.10 -23.53 20.74
#